data_AF-A0A7X7APG0-F1
#
_entry.id   AF-A0A7X7APG0-F1
#
_cell.length_a   1.000
_cell.length_b   1.000
_cell.length_c   1.000
_cell.angle_alpha   90.00
_cell.angle_beta   90.00
_cell.angle_gamma   90.00
#
_symmetry.space_group_name_H-M   'P 1'
#
loop_
_entity.id
_entity.type
_entity.pdbx_description
1 polymer ?
#
loop_
_entity_poly.entity_id
_entity_poly.type
_entity_poly.pdbx_seq_one_letter_code
_entity_poly.pdbx_strand_id
1 'polypeptide(L)'
;MRVSCAKKVKGVVKMADLQKLQETLTDLIRPSSPPLGVKLLKEGEELPPKTRLPKQDFKMRFAICQANALARRYGWVLALGKEDQSCPIGSVVLGLREAVDFYTQGNLAHGMYCASLEAGARSEAAVPRLAYGEYARLLVGPLARLSVEPDFVLVYGNAAQVMR
;
A
#
# COMPACT_ATOMS: atom_id res chain seq x y z
N MET A 1 6.68 23.23 14.29
CA MET A 1 6.91 22.15 15.27
C MET A 1 7.25 20.87 14.52
N ARG A 2 8.51 20.43 14.60
CA ARG A 2 8.97 19.18 13.98
C ARG A 2 8.51 18.01 14.86
N VAL A 3 7.59 17.18 14.37
CA VAL A 3 7.25 15.92 15.05
C VAL A 3 8.35 14.92 14.72
N SER A 4 9.38 14.94 15.56
CA SER A 4 10.34 13.84 15.70
C SER A 4 9.65 12.70 16.45
N CYS A 5 9.14 11.70 15.73
CA CYS A 5 8.92 10.37 16.30
C CYS A 5 8.75 9.31 15.21
N ALA A 6 9.86 8.74 14.78
CA ALA A 6 9.88 7.40 14.20
C ALA A 6 11.20 6.74 14.62
N LYS A 7 11.24 6.19 15.84
CA LYS A 7 12.27 5.20 16.18
C LYS A 7 12.08 4.05 15.19
N LYS A 8 12.98 3.92 14.22
CA LYS A 8 13.05 2.74 13.34
C LYS A 8 13.27 1.53 14.24
N VAL A 9 12.21 0.75 14.47
CA VAL A 9 12.32 -0.61 15.01
C VAL A 9 12.94 -1.43 13.90
N LYS A 10 14.29 -1.49 13.86
CA LYS A 10 15.02 -2.43 13.00
C LYS A 10 15.08 -3.79 13.71
N GLY A 11 13.94 -4.47 13.76
CA GLY A 11 13.91 -5.91 14.00
C GLY A 11 13.88 -6.61 12.66
N VAL A 12 14.84 -7.49 12.38
CA VAL A 12 14.74 -8.41 11.23
C VAL A 12 13.66 -9.43 11.57
N VAL A 13 12.54 -9.41 10.85
CA VAL A 13 11.43 -10.34 11.11
C VAL A 13 11.70 -11.62 10.32
N LYS A 14 11.88 -12.74 11.00
CA LYS A 14 12.19 -14.00 10.29
C LYS A 14 10.93 -14.50 9.58
N MET A 15 11.09 -15.26 8.48
CA MET A 15 9.96 -15.89 7.78
C MET A 15 9.11 -16.80 8.67
N ALA A 16 9.73 -17.47 9.65
CA ALA A 16 9.03 -18.25 10.67
C ALA A 16 8.09 -17.37 11.54
N ASP A 17 8.48 -16.13 11.81
CA ASP A 17 7.65 -15.19 12.58
C ASP A 17 6.44 -14.71 11.77
N LEU A 18 6.57 -14.59 10.44
CA LEU A 18 5.45 -14.24 9.56
C LEU A 18 4.43 -15.38 9.41
N GLN A 19 4.91 -16.63 9.36
CA GLN A 19 4.01 -17.79 9.37
C GLN A 19 3.20 -17.83 10.67
N LYS A 20 3.89 -17.70 11.81
CA LYS A 20 3.24 -17.63 13.12
C LYS A 20 2.27 -16.45 13.23
N LEU A 21 2.63 -15.27 12.70
CA LEU A 21 1.74 -14.12 12.64
C LEU A 21 0.47 -14.44 11.85
N GLN A 22 0.62 -15.05 10.67
CA GLN A 22 -0.52 -15.41 9.84
C GLN A 22 -1.43 -16.42 10.54
N GLU A 23 -0.87 -17.47 11.13
CA GLU A 23 -1.61 -18.47 11.90
C GLU A 23 -2.36 -17.80 13.06
N THR A 24 -1.68 -16.99 13.85
CA THR A 24 -2.27 -16.26 14.99
C THR A 24 -3.43 -15.36 14.54
N LEU A 25 -3.27 -14.60 13.46
CA LEU A 25 -4.33 -13.76 12.91
C LEU A 25 -5.50 -14.61 12.42
N THR A 26 -5.22 -15.71 11.72
CA THR A 26 -6.25 -16.59 11.16
C THR A 26 -7.04 -17.28 12.27
N ASP A 27 -6.39 -17.74 13.35
CA ASP A 27 -7.04 -18.50 14.41
C ASP A 27 -7.83 -17.61 15.38
N LEU A 28 -7.23 -16.47 15.77
CA LEU A 28 -7.79 -15.59 16.81
C LEU A 28 -8.76 -14.55 16.25
N ILE A 29 -8.40 -13.89 15.15
CA ILE A 29 -9.20 -12.80 14.57
C ILE A 29 -10.15 -13.31 13.48
N ARG A 30 -9.76 -14.39 12.78
CA ARG A 30 -10.47 -14.97 11.63
C ARG A 30 -10.87 -13.94 10.56
N PRO A 31 -9.92 -13.15 10.01
CA PRO A 31 -10.23 -12.18 8.97
C PRO A 31 -10.95 -12.80 7.77
N SER A 32 -11.82 -12.05 7.11
CA SER A 32 -12.59 -12.53 5.95
C SER A 32 -11.75 -12.79 4.69
N SER A 33 -10.48 -12.37 4.71
CA SER A 33 -9.50 -12.60 3.66
C SER A 33 -8.11 -12.76 4.26
N PRO A 34 -7.19 -13.49 3.63
CA PRO A 34 -5.84 -13.66 4.15
C PRO A 34 -5.15 -12.31 4.37
N PRO A 35 -4.32 -12.16 5.42
CA PRO A 35 -3.41 -11.03 5.57
C PRO A 35 -2.57 -10.85 4.30
N LEU A 36 -2.32 -9.60 3.92
CA LEU A 36 -1.48 -9.26 2.78
C LEU A 36 -0.12 -8.79 3.26
N GLY A 37 0.95 -9.25 2.60
CA GLY A 37 2.25 -8.63 2.72
C GLY A 37 2.41 -7.54 1.66
N VAL A 38 3.01 -6.42 2.05
CA VAL A 38 3.38 -5.34 1.13
C VAL A 38 4.86 -5.06 1.23
N LYS A 39 5.52 -5.00 0.07
CA LYS A 39 6.93 -4.63 -0.08
C LYS A 39 7.05 -3.39 -0.96
N LEU A 40 7.87 -2.44 -0.53
CA LEU A 40 8.29 -1.30 -1.32
C LEU A 40 9.64 -1.64 -1.95
N LEU A 41 9.67 -1.75 -3.27
CA LEU A 41 10.84 -2.16 -4.04
C LEU A 41 11.51 -0.91 -4.64
N LYS A 42 12.83 -0.80 -4.47
CA LYS A 42 13.62 0.24 -5.12
C LYS A 42 13.86 -0.09 -6.59
N GLU A 43 14.38 0.89 -7.34
CA GLU A 43 14.80 0.66 -8.71
C GLU A 43 15.90 -0.41 -8.77
N GLY A 44 15.80 -1.33 -9.73
CA GLY A 44 16.73 -2.46 -9.88
C GLY A 44 16.48 -3.66 -8.95
N GLU A 45 15.59 -3.58 -7.96
CA GLU A 45 15.20 -4.76 -7.17
C GLU A 45 14.36 -5.74 -8.01
N GLU A 46 14.68 -7.03 -7.92
CA GLU A 46 14.00 -8.07 -8.68
C GLU A 46 12.58 -8.31 -8.20
N LEU A 47 11.67 -8.53 -9.15
CA LEU A 47 10.31 -8.95 -8.85
C LEU A 47 10.28 -10.44 -8.50
N PRO A 48 9.55 -10.84 -7.46
CA PRO A 48 9.29 -12.24 -7.18
C PRO A 48 8.72 -13.00 -8.38
N PRO A 49 9.03 -14.29 -8.53
CA PRO A 49 8.43 -15.12 -9.57
C PRO A 49 6.90 -15.07 -9.52
N LYS A 50 6.26 -15.14 -10.70
CA LYS A 50 4.78 -15.11 -10.85
C LYS A 50 4.10 -13.83 -10.35
N THR A 51 4.87 -12.75 -10.15
CA THR A 51 4.32 -11.41 -9.95
C THR A 51 3.64 -10.94 -11.22
N ARG A 52 2.43 -10.41 -11.08
CA ARG A 52 1.68 -9.82 -12.18
C ARG A 52 1.86 -8.31 -12.24
N LEU A 53 2.03 -7.78 -13.44
CA LEU A 53 2.15 -6.36 -13.72
C LEU A 53 0.90 -5.89 -14.48
N PRO A 54 0.06 -5.00 -13.89
CA PRO A 54 -1.19 -4.54 -14.50
C PRO A 54 -1.07 -4.16 -15.97
N LYS A 55 -0.12 -3.29 -16.32
CA LYS A 55 0.02 -2.78 -17.68
C LYS A 55 0.48 -3.86 -18.65
N GLN A 56 1.39 -4.72 -18.21
CA GLN A 56 1.96 -5.76 -19.07
C GLN A 56 1.00 -6.92 -19.28
N ASP A 57 0.43 -7.46 -18.20
CA ASP A 57 -0.32 -8.73 -18.22
C ASP A 57 -1.80 -8.53 -18.53
N PHE A 58 -2.38 -7.40 -18.12
CA PHE A 58 -3.81 -7.12 -18.30
C PHE A 58 -4.10 -6.00 -19.31
N LYS A 59 -3.06 -5.32 -19.81
CA LYS A 59 -3.18 -4.15 -20.69
C LYS A 59 -4.02 -3.02 -20.08
N MET A 60 -4.01 -2.94 -18.75
CA MET A 60 -4.77 -1.96 -17.97
C MET A 60 -3.91 -1.37 -16.86
N ARG A 61 -4.39 -0.28 -16.26
CA ARG A 61 -3.79 0.30 -15.06
C ARG A 61 -4.70 0.07 -13.86
N PHE A 62 -4.13 -0.26 -12.71
CA PHE A 62 -4.87 -0.49 -11.47
C PHE A 62 -4.54 0.56 -10.42
N ALA A 63 -5.54 0.89 -9.60
CA ALA A 63 -5.32 1.61 -8.37
C ALA A 63 -4.75 0.67 -7.29
N ILE A 64 -4.01 1.20 -6.31
CA ILE A 64 -3.50 0.38 -5.17
C ILE A 64 -4.65 -0.34 -4.46
N CYS A 65 -5.78 0.35 -4.26
CA CYS A 65 -6.95 -0.25 -3.62
C CYS A 65 -7.53 -1.43 -4.42
N GLN A 66 -7.49 -1.36 -5.76
CA GLN A 66 -7.89 -2.46 -6.65
C GLN A 66 -6.88 -3.61 -6.58
N ALA A 67 -5.58 -3.31 -6.60
CA ALA A 67 -4.55 -4.32 -6.47
C ALA A 67 -4.64 -5.07 -5.14
N ASN A 68 -4.83 -4.36 -4.02
CA ASN A 68 -5.04 -4.96 -2.70
C ASN A 68 -6.30 -5.84 -2.69
N ALA A 69 -7.38 -5.42 -3.35
CA ALA A 69 -8.59 -6.20 -3.47
C ALA A 69 -8.38 -7.49 -4.28
N LEU A 70 -7.66 -7.41 -5.40
CA LEU A 70 -7.32 -8.56 -6.22
C LEU A 70 -6.40 -9.53 -5.48
N ALA A 71 -5.38 -9.00 -4.79
CA ALA A 71 -4.47 -9.80 -3.97
C ALA A 71 -5.21 -10.59 -2.89
N ARG A 72 -6.13 -9.95 -2.14
CA ARG A 72 -6.86 -10.65 -1.07
C ARG A 72 -7.93 -11.62 -1.55
N ARG A 73 -8.59 -11.33 -2.68
CA ARG A 73 -9.73 -12.13 -3.17
C ARG A 73 -9.33 -13.25 -4.12
N TYR A 74 -8.35 -13.00 -4.99
CA TYR A 74 -7.88 -13.99 -5.98
C TYR A 74 -6.55 -14.62 -5.60
N GLY A 75 -5.93 -14.16 -4.51
CA GLY A 75 -4.64 -14.67 -4.05
C GLY A 75 -3.48 -14.35 -4.99
N TRP A 76 -3.60 -13.29 -5.78
CA TRP A 76 -2.58 -12.86 -6.73
C TRP A 76 -1.47 -12.06 -6.05
N VAL A 77 -0.26 -12.19 -6.57
CA VAL A 77 0.86 -11.30 -6.27
C VAL A 77 0.94 -10.30 -7.42
N LEU A 78 0.88 -9.00 -7.09
CA LEU A 78 0.83 -7.89 -8.03
C LEU A 78 1.92 -6.88 -7.68
N ALA A 79 2.57 -6.32 -8.69
CA ALA A 79 3.44 -5.16 -8.53
C ALA A 79 2.90 -3.96 -9.31
N LEU A 80 2.98 -2.78 -8.70
CA LEU A 80 2.50 -1.52 -9.26
C LEU A 80 3.65 -0.52 -9.29
N GLY A 81 4.14 -0.23 -10.49
CA GLY A 81 5.05 0.89 -10.72
C GLY A 81 4.32 2.13 -11.27
N LYS A 82 5.13 3.12 -11.66
CA LYS A 82 4.66 4.39 -12.27
C LYS A 82 3.73 4.20 -13.47
N GLU A 83 3.95 3.13 -14.24
CA GLU A 83 3.19 2.83 -15.46
C GLU A 83 1.92 2.03 -15.22
N ASP A 84 1.84 1.32 -14.09
CA ASP A 84 0.71 0.47 -13.71
C ASP A 84 -0.35 1.22 -12.91
N GLN A 85 0.05 2.29 -12.23
CA GLN A 85 -0.81 3.06 -11.35
C GLN A 85 -1.83 3.90 -12.14
N SER A 86 -3.12 3.64 -11.93
CA SER A 86 -4.20 4.46 -12.51
C SER A 86 -4.58 5.65 -11.64
N CYS A 87 -4.39 5.55 -10.33
CA CYS A 87 -4.83 6.57 -9.38
C CYS A 87 -3.76 7.66 -9.23
N PRO A 88 -4.07 8.94 -9.53
CA PRO A 88 -3.14 10.04 -9.31
C PRO A 88 -2.83 10.23 -7.82
N ILE A 89 -3.82 9.98 -6.94
CA ILE A 89 -3.63 10.05 -5.49
C ILE A 89 -2.58 9.05 -5.02
N GLY A 90 -2.76 7.79 -5.40
CA GLY A 90 -1.82 6.71 -5.08
C GLY A 90 -0.44 6.90 -5.70
N SER A 91 -0.35 7.50 -6.89
CA SER A 91 0.93 7.80 -7.54
C SER A 91 1.80 8.74 -6.71
N VAL A 92 1.20 9.80 -6.16
CA VAL A 92 1.91 10.80 -5.36
C VAL A 92 2.23 10.27 -3.97
N VAL A 93 1.29 9.58 -3.31
CA VAL A 93 1.51 9.03 -1.96
C VAL A 93 2.66 8.01 -1.96
N LEU A 94 2.77 7.18 -3.00
CA LEU A 94 3.87 6.22 -3.13
C LEU A 94 5.17 6.81 -3.70
N GLY A 95 5.22 8.11 -4.00
CA GLY A 95 6.40 8.74 -4.58
C GLY A 95 6.70 8.32 -6.03
N LEU A 96 5.74 7.74 -6.75
CA LEU A 96 5.89 7.33 -8.17
C LEU A 96 5.81 8.52 -9.13
N ARG A 97 5.16 9.62 -8.70
CA ARG A 97 5.05 10.89 -9.42
C ARG A 97 5.12 12.04 -8.43
N GLU A 98 5.62 13.18 -8.87
CA GLU A 98 5.59 14.41 -8.10
C GLU A 98 4.16 14.94 -7.96
N ALA A 99 3.90 15.62 -6.85
CA ALA A 99 2.65 16.32 -6.65
C ALA A 99 2.58 17.53 -7.58
N VAL A 100 1.46 17.71 -8.27
CA VAL A 100 1.15 18.91 -9.05
C VAL A 100 0.33 19.90 -8.21
N ASP A 101 0.23 21.16 -8.63
CA ASP A 101 -0.54 22.19 -7.92
C ASP A 101 -1.97 21.73 -7.61
N PHE A 102 -2.63 21.08 -8.58
CA PHE A 102 -3.97 20.53 -8.40
C PHE A 102 -4.08 19.60 -7.19
N TYR A 103 -3.03 18.83 -6.88
CA TYR A 103 -2.96 17.91 -5.74
C TYR A 103 -2.85 18.63 -4.39
N THR A 104 -2.33 19.86 -4.37
CA THR A 104 -1.93 20.56 -3.13
C THR A 104 -2.86 21.72 -2.75
N GLN A 105 -3.74 22.11 -3.66
CA GLN A 105 -4.63 23.26 -3.52
C GLN A 105 -6.03 22.91 -2.98
N GLY A 106 -6.23 21.69 -2.50
CA GLY A 106 -7.47 21.23 -1.90
C GLY A 106 -8.46 20.55 -2.84
N ASN A 107 -8.11 20.41 -4.12
CA ASN A 107 -9.05 19.94 -5.15
C ASN A 107 -9.44 18.46 -5.01
N LEU A 108 -8.63 17.64 -4.35
CA LEU A 108 -8.92 16.22 -4.14
C LEU A 108 -9.88 16.00 -2.99
N ALA A 109 -9.77 16.81 -1.93
CA ALA A 109 -10.58 16.69 -0.74
C ALA A 109 -11.84 17.57 -0.78
N HIS A 110 -11.81 18.71 -1.46
CA HIS A 110 -12.95 19.62 -1.58
C HIS A 110 -14.12 18.95 -2.32
N GLY A 111 -15.33 19.05 -1.76
CA GLY A 111 -16.54 18.43 -2.31
C GLY A 111 -16.65 16.93 -2.10
N MET A 112 -15.58 16.26 -1.63
CA MET A 112 -15.57 14.83 -1.30
C MET A 112 -15.55 14.60 0.22
N TYR A 113 -14.62 15.26 0.90
CA TYR A 113 -14.41 15.15 2.35
C TYR A 113 -14.37 16.49 3.08
N CYS A 114 -14.14 17.59 2.35
CA CYS A 114 -13.96 18.93 2.92
C CYS A 114 -14.90 19.94 2.27
N ALA A 115 -15.44 20.85 3.08
CA ALA A 115 -16.40 21.87 2.64
C ALA A 115 -15.75 23.05 1.88
N SER A 116 -14.44 23.30 2.03
CA SER A 116 -13.71 24.39 1.37
C SER A 116 -12.37 23.92 0.81
N LEU A 117 -11.85 24.65 -0.19
CA LEU A 117 -10.53 24.38 -0.77
C LEU A 117 -9.43 24.53 0.28
N GLU A 118 -9.55 25.51 1.18
CA GLU A 118 -8.59 25.71 2.27
C GLU A 118 -8.55 24.51 3.22
N ALA A 119 -9.72 23.98 3.62
CA ALA A 119 -9.80 22.76 4.42
C ALA A 119 -9.24 21.55 3.65
N GLY A 120 -9.51 21.48 2.34
CA GLY A 120 -8.96 20.45 1.47
C GLY A 120 -7.43 20.50 1.40
N ALA A 121 -6.84 21.68 1.22
CA ALA A 121 -5.40 21.86 1.14
C ALA A 121 -4.71 21.44 2.45
N ARG A 122 -5.32 21.77 3.60
CA ARG A 122 -4.84 21.26 4.90
C ARG A 122 -4.91 19.73 4.99
N SER A 123 -6.00 19.14 4.52
CA SER A 123 -6.16 17.68 4.51
C SER A 123 -5.13 17.00 3.61
N GLU A 124 -4.91 17.52 2.40
CA GLU A 124 -3.94 16.98 1.44
C GLU A 124 -2.49 17.14 1.93
N ALA A 125 -2.18 18.25 2.59
CA ALA A 125 -0.88 18.48 3.21
C ALA A 125 -0.61 17.54 4.40
N ALA A 126 -1.67 17.10 5.10
CA ALA A 126 -1.57 16.17 6.22
C ALA A 126 -1.33 14.71 5.79
N VAL A 127 -1.58 14.36 4.52
CA VAL A 127 -1.34 13.00 4.01
C VAL A 127 0.17 12.73 3.96
N PRO A 128 0.69 11.72 4.70
CA PRO A 128 2.08 11.32 4.60
C PRO A 128 2.41 10.79 3.19
N ARG A 129 3.58 11.14 2.68
CA ARG A 129 4.03 10.76 1.34
C ARG A 129 5.43 10.16 1.43
N LEU A 130 5.68 9.13 0.63
CA LEU A 130 7.04 8.64 0.40
C LEU A 130 7.81 9.68 -0.42
N ALA A 131 9.14 9.69 -0.28
CA ALA A 131 9.96 10.59 -1.07
C ALA A 131 9.86 10.20 -2.56
N TYR A 132 9.80 11.21 -3.43
CA TYR A 132 9.72 10.99 -4.86
C TYR A 132 10.92 10.19 -5.36
N GLY A 133 10.66 9.12 -6.11
CA GLY A 133 11.69 8.25 -6.67
C GLY A 133 12.42 7.35 -5.67
N GLU A 134 12.05 7.36 -4.38
CA GLU A 134 12.67 6.48 -3.38
C GLU A 134 12.37 5.01 -3.66
N TYR A 135 11.16 4.72 -4.14
CA TYR A 135 10.69 3.39 -4.51
C TYR A 135 10.14 3.39 -5.94
N ALA A 136 10.43 2.33 -6.67
CA ALA A 136 10.01 2.16 -8.05
C ALA A 136 8.67 1.43 -8.16
N ARG A 137 8.41 0.49 -7.23
CA ARG A 137 7.23 -0.38 -7.27
C ARG A 137 6.72 -0.70 -5.87
N LEU A 138 5.40 -0.83 -5.75
CA LEU A 138 4.74 -1.48 -4.62
C LEU A 138 4.38 -2.91 -5.03
N LEU A 139 4.84 -3.90 -4.28
CA LEU A 139 4.46 -5.30 -4.42
C LEU A 139 3.45 -5.65 -3.32
N VAL A 140 2.36 -6.31 -3.69
CA VAL A 140 1.34 -6.79 -2.77
C VAL A 140 0.90 -8.20 -3.11
N GLY A 141 0.71 -9.03 -2.10
CA GLY A 141 0.18 -10.38 -2.25
C GLY A 141 -0.24 -10.98 -0.91
N PRO A 142 -0.93 -12.14 -0.89
CA PRO A 142 -1.18 -12.86 0.34
C PRO A 142 0.12 -13.13 1.08
N LEU A 143 0.15 -12.89 2.39
CA LEU A 143 1.36 -13.00 3.21
C LEU A 143 2.02 -14.39 3.06
N ALA A 144 1.23 -15.47 3.09
CA ALA A 144 1.69 -16.84 2.88
C ALA A 144 2.31 -17.14 1.51
N ARG A 145 2.06 -16.28 0.50
CA ARG A 145 2.52 -16.49 -0.88
C ARG A 145 3.65 -15.53 -1.28
N LEU A 146 4.00 -14.59 -0.42
CA LEU A 146 5.11 -13.67 -0.67
C LEU A 146 6.44 -14.40 -0.48
N SER A 147 7.31 -14.40 -1.49
CA SER A 147 8.66 -14.96 -1.38
C SER A 147 9.70 -13.95 -0.92
N VAL A 148 9.26 -12.77 -0.47
CA VAL A 148 10.09 -11.67 0.02
C VAL A 148 9.55 -11.19 1.36
N GLU A 149 10.44 -10.68 2.22
CA GLU A 149 10.04 -10.12 3.52
C GLU A 149 9.31 -8.78 3.31
N PRO A 150 8.00 -8.69 3.65
CA PRO A 150 7.24 -7.47 3.49
C PRO A 150 7.72 -6.39 4.46
N ASP A 151 7.60 -5.12 4.05
CA ASP A 151 7.89 -3.98 4.94
C ASP A 151 6.73 -3.72 5.91
N PHE A 152 5.51 -4.11 5.53
CA PHE A 152 4.33 -4.06 6.40
C PHE A 152 3.26 -5.07 5.96
N VAL A 153 2.36 -5.39 6.89
CA VAL A 153 1.26 -6.33 6.69
C VAL A 153 -0.08 -5.58 6.71
N LEU A 154 -0.95 -5.86 5.75
CA LEU A 154 -2.32 -5.36 5.69
C LEU A 154 -3.28 -6.45 6.14
N VAL A 155 -4.09 -6.14 7.15
CA VAL A 155 -5.16 -7.01 7.64
C VAL A 155 -6.49 -6.30 7.43
N TYR A 156 -7.44 -6.99 6.80
CA TYR A 156 -8.80 -6.49 6.60
C TYR A 156 -9.74 -7.15 7.60
N GLY A 157 -10.36 -6.36 8.46
CA GLY A 157 -11.35 -6.81 9.43
C GLY A 157 -12.65 -6.02 9.32
N ASN A 158 -13.76 -6.63 9.75
CA ASN A 158 -15.01 -5.91 9.97
C ASN A 158 -14.98 -5.15 11.31
N ALA A 159 -16.03 -4.36 11.58
CA ALA A 159 -16.13 -3.54 12.79
C ALA A 159 -15.97 -4.38 14.08
N ALA A 160 -16.56 -5.58 14.13
CA ALA A 160 -16.48 -6.46 15.29
C ALA A 160 -15.08 -7.07 15.54
N GLN A 161 -14.25 -7.13 14.49
CA GLN A 161 -12.88 -7.63 14.55
C GLN A 161 -11.87 -6.54 14.92
N VAL A 162 -12.14 -5.28 14.54
CA VAL A 162 -11.16 -4.18 14.67
C VAL A 162 -11.37 -3.32 15.91
N MET A 163 -12.62 -3.14 16.36
CA MET A 163 -12.95 -2.18 17.44
C MET A 163 -12.97 -2.82 18.84
N ARG A 164 -12.30 -3.96 19.05
CA ARG A 164 -12.24 -4.63 20.35
C ARG A 164 -11.04 -4.21 21.17
#